data_AF-A0AAV5ESE1-F1
#
_entry.id   AF-A0AAV5ESE1-F1
#
_cell.length_a   1.000
_cell.length_b   1.000
_cell.length_c   1.000
_cell.angle_alpha   90.00
_cell.angle_beta   90.00
_cell.angle_gamma   90.00
#
_symmetry.space_group_name_H-M   'P 1'
#
loop_
_entity.id
_entity.type
_entity.pdbx_description
1 polymer ?
#
loop_
_entity_poly.entity_id
_entity_poly.type
_entity_poly.pdbx_seq_one_letter_code
_entity_poly.pdbx_strand_id
1 'polypeptide(L)' 'MAMFKNFMDASLHPPVQDHHARGKAPVSWAMLDIKAYIADHRNATTAFGRTSTNVEIQVTFCTAPPPAISYFCVFLK' A
#
# COMPACT_ATOMS: atom_id res chain seq x y z
N MET A 1 21.87 -7.75 6.84
CA MET A 1 20.45 -7.74 7.26
C MET A 1 20.26 -6.63 8.28
N ALA A 2 19.90 -5.43 7.83
CA ALA A 2 19.63 -4.32 8.74
C ALA A 2 18.21 -4.52 9.32
N MET A 3 18.16 -4.74 10.63
CA MET A 3 16.94 -4.96 11.39
C MET A 3 16.19 -3.63 11.52
N PHE A 4 15.05 -3.50 10.84
CA PHE A 4 14.17 -2.34 10.96
C PHE A 4 13.48 -2.32 12.34
N LYS A 5 14.16 -1.77 13.34
CA LYS A 5 13.80 -1.91 14.76
C LYS A 5 12.60 -1.06 15.24
N ASN A 6 11.81 -0.45 14.36
CA ASN A 6 10.76 0.51 14.75
C ASN A 6 9.42 0.38 14.01
N PHE A 7 9.19 -0.69 13.23
CA PHE A 7 7.90 -0.88 12.57
C PHE A 7 6.95 -1.69 13.44
N MET A 8 5.67 -1.31 13.43
CA MET A 8 4.62 -2.13 14.02
C MET A 8 4.53 -3.44 13.23
N ASP A 9 4.51 -4.57 13.93
CA ASP A 9 4.44 -5.90 13.30
C ASP A 9 3.24 -6.01 12.33
N ALA A 10 2.10 -5.43 12.72
CA ALA A 10 0.90 -5.35 11.88
C ALA A 10 1.14 -4.66 10.52
N SER A 11 2.10 -3.73 10.40
CA SER A 11 2.42 -3.07 9.14
C SER A 11 3.08 -4.01 8.13
N LEU A 12 3.63 -5.15 8.55
CA LEU A 12 4.25 -6.14 7.66
C LEU A 12 3.24 -7.09 7.02
N HIS A 13 1.98 -7.02 7.45
CA HIS A 13 0.91 -7.93 7.04
C HIS A 13 -0.22 -7.14 6.40
N PRO A 14 -0.06 -6.70 5.12
CA PRO A 14 -1.14 -6.03 4.42
C PRO A 14 -2.39 -6.92 4.34
N PRO A 15 -3.59 -6.34 4.30
CA PRO A 15 -4.82 -7.10 4.18
C PRO A 15 -4.80 -7.98 2.92
N VAL A 16 -5.29 -9.22 3.05
CA VAL A 16 -5.54 -10.07 1.89
C VAL A 16 -6.72 -9.46 1.14
N GLN A 17 -6.44 -8.81 0.02
CA GLN A 17 -7.47 -8.20 -0.80
C GLN A 17 -7.85 -9.14 -1.93
N ASP A 18 -9.12 -9.55 -1.94
CA ASP A 18 -9.62 -10.38 -3.03
C ASP A 18 -9.80 -9.49 -4.27
N HIS A 19 -8.97 -9.70 -5.29
CA HIS A 19 -8.95 -8.90 -6.52
C HIS A 19 -10.21 -9.09 -7.39
N HIS A 20 -11.19 -9.86 -6.91
CA HIS A 20 -12.43 -10.22 -7.60
C HIS A 20 -13.54 -9.16 -7.54
N ALA A 21 -13.23 -7.91 -7.17
CA ALA A 21 -14.17 -6.78 -7.31
C ALA A 21 -14.28 -6.29 -8.78
N ARG A 22 -14.42 -7.21 -9.75
CA ARG A 22 -14.78 -6.87 -11.13
C ARG A 22 -16.27 -6.53 -11.17
N GLY A 23 -16.63 -5.25 -11.16
CA GLY A 23 -17.98 -4.83 -11.55
C GLY A 23 -18.63 -3.65 -10.84
N LYS A 24 -17.94 -2.90 -9.96
CA LYS A 24 -18.49 -1.64 -9.44
C LYS A 24 -18.12 -0.48 -10.37
N ALA A 25 -19.10 0.38 -10.63
CA ALA A 25 -18.94 1.62 -11.40
C ALA A 25 -17.69 2.40 -10.96
N PRO A 26 -17.02 3.15 -11.86
CA PRO A 26 -15.84 3.92 -11.52
C PRO A 26 -16.17 4.87 -10.36
N VAL A 27 -15.63 4.58 -9.18
CA VAL A 27 -15.73 5.45 -8.02
C VAL A 27 -14.66 6.52 -8.15
N SER A 28 -15.05 7.79 -8.07
CA SER A 28 -14.10 8.92 -8.11
C SER A 28 -13.31 9.08 -6.80
N TRP A 29 -13.66 8.31 -5.77
CA TRP A 29 -13.04 8.35 -4.45
C TRP A 29 -13.13 6.98 -3.76
N ALA A 30 -12.23 6.73 -2.81
CA ALA A 30 -12.24 5.56 -1.95
C ALA A 30 -11.76 5.96 -0.55
N MET A 31 -12.23 5.26 0.49
CA MET A 31 -11.74 5.47 1.84
C MET A 31 -10.37 4.78 2.00
N LEU A 32 -9.39 5.51 2.52
CA LEU A 32 -8.00 5.07 2.64
C LEU A 32 -7.59 4.99 4.11
N ASP A 33 -6.91 3.91 4.49
CA ASP A 33 -6.25 3.77 5.79
C ASP A 33 -5.16 4.84 5.95
N ILE A 34 -5.08 5.42 7.14
CA ILE A 34 -4.10 6.45 7.48
C ILE A 34 -2.68 5.89 7.67
N LYS A 35 -2.55 4.56 7.86
CA LYS A 35 -1.28 3.89 8.04
C LYS A 35 -0.83 3.18 6.77
N ALA A 36 0.48 3.26 6.52
CA ALA A 36 1.13 2.50 5.47
C ALA A 36 1.42 1.07 5.92
N TYR A 37 1.31 0.13 4.99
CA TYR A 37 1.90 -1.20 5.11
C TYR A 37 3.28 -1.22 4.46
N ILE A 38 4.17 -2.09 4.94
CA ILE A 38 5.51 -2.29 4.42
C ILE A 38 5.53 -3.60 3.67
N ALA A 39 5.32 -3.54 2.35
CA ALA A 39 5.26 -4.70 1.48
C ALA A 39 5.62 -4.30 0.04
N ASP A 40 6.37 -5.16 -0.67
CA ASP A 40 6.59 -4.99 -2.11
C ASP A 40 5.34 -5.44 -2.88
N HIS A 41 4.37 -4.54 -2.99
CA HIS A 41 3.18 -4.73 -3.80
C HIS A 41 3.18 -3.76 -4.97
N ARG A 42 2.81 -4.23 -6.17
CA ARG A 42 2.83 -3.44 -7.41
C ARG A 42 1.55 -3.63 -8.19
N ASN A 43 0.97 -2.51 -8.62
CA ASN A 43 -0.14 -2.45 -9.56
C ASN A 43 -0.07 -1.17 -10.41
N ALA A 44 -1.12 -0.86 -11.18
CA ALA A 44 -1.17 0.31 -12.06
C ALA A 44 -1.01 1.68 -11.35
N THR A 45 -1.16 1.73 -10.03
CA THR A 45 -1.02 2.95 -9.21
C THR A 45 0.39 3.13 -8.62
N THR A 46 1.30 2.19 -8.88
CA THR A 46 2.65 2.21 -8.31
C THR A 46 3.42 3.45 -8.77
N ALA A 47 3.91 4.23 -7.81
CA ALA A 47 4.78 5.36 -8.04
C ALA A 47 6.14 5.12 -7.37
N PHE A 48 7.19 5.69 -7.97
CA PHE A 48 8.54 5.65 -7.42
C PHE A 48 8.96 7.06 -7.02
N GLY A 49 9.72 7.13 -5.93
CA GLY A 49 10.24 8.38 -5.42
C GLY A 49 11.59 8.16 -4.77
N ARG A 50 12.15 9.24 -4.25
CA ARG A 50 13.41 9.24 -3.56
C ARG A 50 13.29 10.07 -2.30
N THR A 51 13.69 9.51 -1.17
CA THR A 51 13.73 10.22 0.11
C THR A 51 14.80 11.31 0.11
N SER A 52 14.74 12.22 1.08
CA SER A 52 15.81 13.20 1.33
C SER A 52 17.17 12.55 1.62
N THR A 53 17.17 11.30 2.09
CA THR A 53 18.39 10.51 2.33
C THR A 53 18.82 9.68 1.11
N ASN A 54 18.33 10.01 -0.10
CA ASN A 54 18.68 9.36 -1.36
C ASN A 54 18.31 7.86 -1.44
N VAL A 55 17.38 7.40 -0.60
CA VAL A 55 16.83 6.02 -0.65
C VAL A 55 15.64 6.00 -1.61
N GLU A 56 15.63 5.08 -2.56
CA GLU A 56 14.52 4.87 -3.48
C GLU A 56 13.34 4.22 -2.76
N ILE A 57 12.15 4.77 -2.98
CA ILE A 57 10.91 4.28 -2.39
C ILE A 57 9.90 3.96 -3.49
N GLN A 58 9.08 2.97 -3.20
CA GLN A 58 7.94 2.56 -4.01
C GLN A 58 6.69 2.76 -3.17
N VAL A 59 5.68 3.42 -3.72
CA VAL A 59 4.38 3.62 -3.09
C VAL A 59 3.29 3.07 -3.99
N THR A 60 2.40 2.25 -3.45
CA THR A 60 1.33 1.59 -4.22
C THR A 60 0.01 1.68 -3.49
N PHE A 61 -1.05 2.13 -4.17
CA PHE A 61 -2.41 2.14 -3.61
C PHE A 61 -3.16 0.85 -3.94
N CYS A 62 -3.86 0.30 -2.95
CA CYS A 62 -4.68 -0.89 -3.07
C CYS A 62 -6.14 -0.50 -2.77
N THR A 63 -6.94 -0.33 -3.82
CA THR A 63 -8.33 0.10 -3.68
C THR A 63 -9.22 -1.09 -3.34
N ALA A 64 -9.96 -0.99 -2.24
CA ALA A 64 -10.86 -2.04 -1.77
C ALA A 64 -12.32 -1.59 -1.91
N PRO A 65 -13.25 -2.49 -2.30
CA PRO A 65 -14.67 -2.17 -2.29
C PRO A 65 -15.19 -2.09 -0.83
N PRO A 66 -16.18 -1.22 -0.54
CA PRO A 66 -16.87 -1.26 0.75
C PRO A 66 -17.45 -2.66 1.03
N PRO A 67 -17.38 -3.15 2.29
CA PRO A 67 -16.99 -2.43 3.51
C PRO A 67 -15.48 -2.40 3.80
N ALA A 68 -14.64 -3.02 2.96
CA ALA A 68 -13.20 -3.01 3.17
C ALA A 68 -12.62 -1.59 2.96
N ILE A 69 -11.53 -1.31 3.68
CA ILE A 69 -10.84 -0.02 3.63
C ILE A 69 -9.67 -0.16 2.66
N SER A 70 -9.54 0.78 1.73
CA SER A 70 -8.38 0.81 0.84
C SER A 70 -7.13 1.14 1.65
N TYR A 71 -5.96 0.72 1.20
CA TYR A 71 -4.71 0.99 1.89
C TYR A 71 -3.61 1.32 0.90
N PHE A 72 -2.45 1.70 1.41
CA PHE A 72 -1.27 1.91 0.60
C PHE A 72 -0.06 1.20 1.21
N CYS A 73 0.83 0.75 0.33
CA CYS A 73 2.09 0.12 0.70
C CYS A 73 3.23 1.08 0.42
N VAL A 74 4.25 1.06 1.27
CA VAL A 74 5.54 1.71 1.07
C VAL A 74 6.62 0.63 1.12
N PHE A 75 7.45 0.56 0.09
CA PHE A 75 8.57 -0.38 0.03
C PHE A 75 9.86 0.38 -0.27
N LEU A 76 10.92 0.07 0.48
CA LEU A 76 12.26 0.57 0.18
C LEU A 76 12.87 -0.35 -0.87
N LYS A 77 13.34 0.22 -1.97
CA LYS A 77 14.03 -0.50 -3.04
C LYS A 77 15.47 -0.85 -2.65
#